data_AF-A0AAD7GP95-F1
#
_entry.id   AF-A0AAD7GP95-F1
#
_cell.length_a   1.000
_cell.length_b   1.000
_cell.length_c   1.000
_cell.angle_alpha   90.00
_cell.angle_beta   90.00
_cell.angle_gamma   90.00
#
_symmetry.space_group_name_H-M   'P 1'
#
loop_
_entity.id
_entity.type
_entity.pdbx_description
1 polymer ?
#
loop_
_entity_poly.entity_id
_entity_poly.type
_entity_poly.pdbx_seq_one_letter_code
_entity_poly.pdbx_strand_id
1 'polypeptide(L)'
;MRFATILPFLCAGLGLVRASDDRLLYAIPAGETMAAFTTEFQTACQTWPSAVAAGLTFGEALVEPGNFSGANETTEAKLLCYWTDGTTFPEFTADVAASLGATPVSS
;
A
#
# COMPACT_ATOMS: atom_id res chain seq x y z
N MET A 1 1.62 -61.90 19.84
CA MET A 1 1.68 -60.45 20.12
C MET A 1 1.37 -59.72 18.82
N ARG A 2 0.23 -59.03 18.72
CA ARG A 2 -0.17 -58.26 17.54
C ARG A 2 0.13 -56.78 17.82
N PHE A 3 1.08 -56.20 17.09
CA PHE A 3 1.41 -54.79 17.18
C PHE A 3 0.34 -53.98 16.44
N ALA A 4 -0.38 -53.14 17.17
CA ALA A 4 -1.31 -52.17 16.60
C ALA A 4 -0.50 -50.93 16.16
N THR A 5 -0.37 -50.76 14.84
CA THR A 5 0.27 -49.58 14.26
C THR A 5 -0.75 -48.46 14.16
N ILE A 6 -0.67 -47.48 15.07
CA ILE A 6 -1.48 -46.26 15.01
C ILE A 6 -0.78 -45.30 14.04
N LEU A 7 -1.44 -44.98 12.94
CA LEU A 7 -1.00 -44.03 11.92
C LEU A 7 -1.34 -42.61 12.40
N PRO A 8 -0.37 -41.71 12.69
CA PRO A 8 -0.72 -40.33 12.98
C PRO A 8 -1.08 -39.60 11.69
N PHE A 9 -2.30 -39.05 11.68
CA PHE A 9 -2.77 -38.09 10.69
C PHE A 9 -1.86 -36.87 10.68
N LEU A 10 -1.08 -36.71 9.61
CA LEU A 10 -0.31 -35.50 9.34
C LEU A 10 -1.28 -34.47 8.74
N CYS A 11 -1.95 -33.68 9.58
CA CYS A 11 -2.69 -32.50 9.12
C CYS A 11 -1.67 -31.47 8.62
N ALA A 12 -1.47 -31.44 7.30
CA ALA A 12 -0.79 -30.35 6.62
C ALA A 12 -1.58 -29.05 6.85
N GLY A 13 -1.12 -28.23 7.79
CA GLY A 13 -1.59 -26.87 7.97
C GLY A 13 -1.24 -26.06 6.73
N LEU A 14 -2.17 -25.95 5.80
CA LEU A 14 -2.14 -24.95 4.74
C LEU A 14 -2.33 -23.59 5.43
N GLY A 15 -1.23 -22.94 5.77
CA GLY A 15 -1.24 -21.54 6.20
C GLY A 15 -1.84 -20.71 5.07
N LEU A 16 -3.03 -20.17 5.30
CA LEU A 16 -3.65 -19.19 4.43
C LEU A 16 -2.77 -17.93 4.48
N VAL A 17 -1.89 -17.75 3.50
CA VAL A 17 -1.21 -16.48 3.27
C VAL A 17 -2.30 -15.51 2.79
N ARG A 18 -2.82 -14.67 3.70
CA ARG A 18 -3.65 -13.54 3.30
C ARG A 18 -2.72 -12.43 2.86
N ALA A 19 -2.81 -12.04 1.59
CA ALA A 19 -2.20 -10.78 1.14
C ALA A 19 -2.93 -9.64 1.87
N SER A 20 -2.20 -8.86 2.67
CA SER A 20 -2.68 -7.59 3.18
C SER A 20 -2.67 -6.58 2.02
N ASP A 21 -3.72 -5.77 1.94
CA ASP A 21 -3.73 -4.58 1.09
C ASP A 21 -3.35 -3.40 1.97
N ASP A 22 -2.10 -2.95 1.86
CA ASP A 22 -1.53 -1.89 2.69
C ASP A 22 -1.79 -0.48 2.09
N ARG A 23 -2.59 -0.39 1.01
CA ARG A 23 -2.91 0.89 0.40
C ARG A 23 -3.89 1.68 1.27
N LEU A 24 -3.64 2.98 1.37
CA LEU A 24 -4.47 3.92 2.11
C LEU A 24 -5.43 4.65 1.19
N LEU A 25 -6.69 4.83 1.60
CA LEU A 25 -7.70 5.50 0.79
C LEU A 25 -7.70 7.02 1.03
N TYR A 26 -7.58 7.78 -0.06
CA TYR A 26 -7.57 9.24 -0.05
C TYR A 26 -8.56 9.82 -1.06
N ALA A 27 -9.14 10.97 -0.71
CA ALA A 27 -9.86 11.82 -1.64
C ALA A 27 -8.86 12.77 -2.31
N ILE A 28 -8.91 12.84 -3.65
CA ILE A 28 -8.05 13.70 -4.45
C ILE A 28 -8.57 15.15 -4.46
N PRO A 29 -7.67 16.15 -4.62
CA PRO A 29 -8.04 17.56 -4.62
C PRO A 29 -9.12 17.90 -5.66
N ALA A 30 -10.06 18.76 -5.28
CA ALA A 30 -11.09 19.21 -6.20
C ALA A 30 -10.48 20.00 -7.37
N GLY A 31 -10.86 19.64 -8.59
CA GLY A 31 -10.35 20.28 -9.81
C GLY A 31 -9.11 19.61 -10.41
N GLU A 32 -8.52 18.62 -9.74
CA GLU A 32 -7.49 17.77 -10.33
C GLU A 32 -8.10 16.58 -11.08
N THR A 33 -7.35 16.10 -12.07
CA THR A 33 -7.68 14.84 -12.76
C THR A 33 -6.92 13.70 -12.12
N MET A 34 -7.50 12.50 -12.09
CA MET A 34 -6.84 11.31 -11.56
C MET A 34 -5.48 11.04 -12.24
N ALA A 35 -5.37 11.32 -13.54
CA ALA A 35 -4.11 11.15 -14.29
C ALA A 35 -3.02 12.14 -13.86
N ALA A 36 -3.39 13.41 -13.62
CA ALA A 36 -2.46 14.42 -13.12
C ALA A 36 -2.00 14.06 -11.70
N PHE A 37 -2.95 13.79 -10.80
CA PHE A 37 -2.65 13.40 -9.42
C PHE A 37 -1.75 12.15 -9.37
N THR A 38 -2.03 11.14 -10.20
CA THR A 38 -1.19 9.93 -10.27
C THR A 38 0.27 10.26 -10.60
N THR A 39 0.48 11.12 -11.60
CA THR A 39 1.82 11.53 -12.03
C THR A 39 2.54 12.30 -10.92
N GLU A 40 1.82 13.23 -10.27
CA GLU A 40 2.37 14.05 -9.19
C GLU A 40 2.68 13.23 -7.95
N PHE A 41 1.78 12.34 -7.52
CA PHE A 41 1.99 11.44 -6.40
C PHE A 41 3.18 10.52 -6.61
N GLN A 42 3.30 9.88 -7.79
CA GLN A 42 4.43 9.03 -8.10
C GLN A 42 5.75 9.80 -8.09
N THR A 43 5.75 11.01 -8.66
CA THR A 43 6.94 11.88 -8.68
C THR A 43 7.33 12.33 -7.27
N ALA A 44 6.37 12.81 -6.49
CA ALA A 44 6.58 13.27 -5.12
C ALA A 44 7.06 12.13 -4.21
N CYS A 45 6.47 10.95 -4.34
CA CYS A 45 6.89 9.76 -3.62
C CYS A 45 8.32 9.35 -3.97
N GLN A 46 8.69 9.27 -5.26
CA GLN A 46 10.04 8.88 -5.72
C GLN A 46 11.15 9.85 -5.27
N THR A 47 10.80 11.10 -5.03
CA THR A 47 11.75 12.17 -4.68
C THR A 47 11.59 12.64 -3.23
N TRP A 48 10.88 11.88 -2.40
CA TRP A 48 10.47 12.33 -1.08
C TRP A 48 11.67 12.71 -0.18
N PRO A 49 11.81 14.00 0.21
CA PRO A 49 13.04 14.48 0.84
C PRO A 49 13.42 13.75 2.14
N SER A 50 12.44 13.42 2.97
CA SER A 50 12.69 12.72 4.25
C SER A 50 13.26 11.32 4.03
N ALA A 51 12.80 10.61 3.00
CA ALA A 51 13.29 9.28 2.68
C ALA A 51 14.69 9.32 2.06
N VAL A 52 14.92 10.28 1.15
CA VAL A 52 16.23 10.52 0.54
C VAL A 52 17.27 10.92 1.61
N ALA A 53 16.91 11.83 2.52
CA ALA A 53 17.79 12.26 3.60
C ALA A 53 18.12 11.13 4.59
N ALA A 54 17.19 10.20 4.79
CA ALA A 54 17.40 9.00 5.59
C ALA A 54 18.23 7.91 4.88
N GLY A 55 18.61 8.11 3.60
CA GLY A 55 19.38 7.13 2.83
C GLY A 55 18.59 5.88 2.45
N LEU A 56 17.26 5.98 2.41
CA LEU A 56 16.39 4.87 2.04
C LEU A 56 16.42 4.63 0.53
N THR A 57 16.09 3.41 0.12
CA THR A 57 15.90 3.03 -1.28
C THR A 57 14.42 3.11 -1.62
N PHE A 58 14.09 3.78 -2.73
CA PHE A 58 12.73 3.79 -3.25
C PHE A 58 12.35 2.39 -3.70
N GLY A 59 11.18 1.92 -3.28
CA GLY A 59 10.65 0.64 -3.75
C GLY A 59 9.53 0.84 -4.76
N GLU A 60 8.41 1.43 -4.36
CA GLU A 60 7.25 1.62 -5.23
C GLU A 60 6.35 2.78 -4.84
N ALA A 61 5.58 3.25 -5.83
CA ALA A 61 4.53 4.23 -5.67
C ALA A 61 3.30 3.74 -6.45
N LEU A 62 2.23 3.37 -5.74
CA LEU A 62 1.00 2.87 -6.33
C LEU A 62 -0.12 3.90 -6.16
N VAL A 63 -0.90 4.05 -7.23
CA VAL A 63 -2.14 4.82 -7.24
C VAL A 63 -3.17 3.96 -7.96
N GLU A 64 -4.19 3.52 -7.24
CA GLU A 64 -5.33 2.82 -7.83
C GLU A 64 -6.59 3.67 -7.68
N PRO A 65 -7.21 4.12 -8.79
CA PRO A 65 -8.44 4.89 -8.73
C PRO A 65 -9.58 4.14 -8.04
N GLY A 66 -10.37 4.89 -7.29
CA GLY A 66 -11.57 4.43 -6.60
C GLY A 66 -11.30 3.82 -5.23
N ASN A 67 -12.37 3.60 -4.49
CA ASN A 67 -12.32 3.01 -3.16
C ASN A 67 -12.25 1.48 -3.17
N PHE A 68 -12.33 0.87 -1.99
CA PHE A 68 -12.30 -0.59 -1.82
C PHE A 68 -13.53 -1.31 -2.39
N SER A 69 -14.57 -0.57 -2.82
CA SER A 69 -15.73 -1.12 -3.55
C SER A 69 -15.67 -0.88 -5.06
N GLY A 70 -14.63 -0.19 -5.56
CA GLY A 70 -14.53 0.20 -6.98
C GLY A 70 -15.41 1.41 -7.36
N ALA A 71 -15.90 2.17 -6.38
CA ALA A 71 -16.62 3.42 -6.62
C ALA A 71 -15.68 4.63 -6.55
N ASN A 72 -16.17 5.82 -6.92
CA ASN A 72 -15.46 7.10 -6.78
C ASN A 72 -14.12 7.18 -7.56
N GLU A 73 -14.00 6.50 -8.70
CA GLU A 73 -12.76 6.41 -9.51
C GLU A 73 -12.18 7.77 -9.96
N THR A 74 -12.97 8.84 -9.94
CA THR A 74 -12.53 10.19 -10.32
C THR A 74 -12.29 11.11 -9.12
N THR A 75 -12.58 10.68 -7.90
CA THR A 75 -12.51 11.53 -6.70
C THR A 75 -11.79 10.89 -5.52
N GLU A 76 -11.54 9.58 -5.57
CA GLU A 76 -10.83 8.82 -4.54
C GLU A 76 -9.78 7.92 -5.18
N ALA A 77 -8.72 7.61 -4.45
CA ALA A 77 -7.69 6.68 -4.86
C ALA A 77 -7.07 5.97 -3.65
N LYS A 78 -6.69 4.71 -3.86
CA LYS A 78 -5.88 3.91 -2.94
C LYS A 78 -4.41 4.16 -3.26
N LEU A 79 -3.66 4.63 -2.27
CA LEU A 79 -2.30 5.12 -2.42
C LEU A 79 -1.33 4.27 -1.63
N LEU A 80 -0.13 4.08 -2.17
CA LEU A 80 1.02 3.54 -1.45
C LEU A 80 2.27 4.28 -1.89
N CYS A 81 3.05 4.79 -0.93
CA CYS A 81 4.39 5.30 -1.15
C CYS A 81 5.37 4.55 -0.24
N TYR A 82 6.18 3.72 -0.86
CA TYR A 82 6.98 2.72 -0.17
C TYR A 82 8.48 2.94 -0.41
N TRP A 83 9.20 2.97 0.71
CA TRP A 83 10.66 3.07 0.78
C TRP A 83 11.18 2.01 1.75
N THR A 84 12.44 1.60 1.59
CA THR A 84 13.04 0.56 2.42
C THR A 84 14.52 0.78 2.66
N ASP A 85 15.02 0.32 3.80
CA ASP A 85 16.46 0.15 4.08
C ASP A 85 16.94 -1.30 3.86
N GLY A 86 16.06 -2.17 3.34
CA GLY A 86 16.28 -3.61 3.18
C GLY A 86 15.86 -4.47 4.38
N THR A 87 15.46 -3.86 5.50
CA THR A 87 15.04 -4.52 6.73
C THR A 87 13.70 -4.03 7.28
N THR A 88 13.40 -2.74 7.06
CA THR A 88 12.17 -2.07 7.44
C THR A 88 11.52 -1.42 6.23
N PHE A 89 10.24 -1.12 6.41
CA PHE A 89 9.35 -0.62 5.37
C PHE A 89 8.63 0.64 5.87
N PRO A 90 9.33 1.77 6.05
CA PRO A 90 8.71 3.02 6.43
C PRO A 90 7.73 3.49 5.34
N GLU A 91 6.46 3.67 5.71
CA GLU A 91 5.45 4.23 4.82
C GLU A 91 5.45 5.76 4.87
N PHE A 92 5.51 6.38 3.69
CA PHE A 92 5.42 7.84 3.54
C PHE A 92 4.13 8.27 2.84
N THR A 93 3.22 7.32 2.57
CA THR A 93 1.96 7.54 1.84
C THR A 93 1.19 8.74 2.38
N ALA A 94 1.03 8.83 3.70
CA ALA A 94 0.24 9.88 4.32
C ALA A 94 0.84 11.27 4.13
N ASP A 95 2.16 11.39 4.31
CA ASP A 95 2.84 12.67 4.18
C ASP A 95 2.88 13.13 2.72
N VAL A 96 3.15 12.21 1.79
CA VAL A 96 3.16 12.50 0.35
C VAL A 96 1.77 12.91 -0.12
N ALA A 97 0.73 12.16 0.25
CA ALA A 97 -0.65 12.48 -0.11
C ALA A 97 -1.07 13.85 0.44
N ALA A 98 -0.78 14.13 1.71
CA ALA A 98 -1.08 15.41 2.32
C ALA A 98 -0.32 16.58 1.66
N SER A 99 0.92 16.37 1.20
CA SER A 99 1.70 17.40 0.49
C SER A 99 1.07 17.84 -0.83
N LEU A 100 0.26 16.96 -1.44
CA LEU A 100 -0.50 17.22 -2.66
C LEU A 100 -1.95 17.65 -2.36
N GLY A 101 -2.31 17.88 -1.09
CA GLY A 101 -3.65 18.29 -0.70
C GLY A 101 -4.70 17.18 -0.71
N ALA A 102 -4.30 15.92 -0.90
CA ALA A 102 -5.21 14.79 -0.76
C ALA A 102 -5.57 14.59 0.73
N THR A 103 -6.80 14.14 1.00
CA THR A 103 -7.31 13.99 2.36
C THR A 103 -7.70 12.54 2.65
N PRO A 104 -7.45 12.01 3.86
CA PRO A 104 -7.77 10.63 4.17
C PRO A 104 -9.29 10.42 4.17
N VAL A 105 -9.75 9.32 3.56
CA VAL A 105 -11.16 8.91 3.60
C VAL A 105 -11.31 7.93 4.76
N SER A 106 -12.23 8.25 5.68
CA SER A 106 -12.60 7.32 6.75
C SER A 106 -13.36 6.15 6.14
N SER A 107 -12.84 4.93 6.31
CA SER A 107 -13.54 3.69 5.97
C SER A 107 -14.56 3.27 7.03
#